data_AF-A0A1E4JB55-F1
#
_entry.id   AF-A0A1E4JB55-F1
#
_cell.length_a   1.000
_cell.length_b   1.000
_cell.length_c   1.000
_cell.angle_alpha   90.00
_cell.angle_beta   90.00
_cell.angle_gamma   90.00
#
_symmetry.space_group_name_H-M   'P 1'
#
loop_
_entity.id
_entity.type
_entity.pdbx_description
1 polymer ?
#
loop_
_entity_poly.entity_id
_entity_poly.type
_entity_poly.pdbx_seq_one_letter_code
_entity_poly.pdbx_strand_id
1 'polypeptide(L)'
;MNALIKASAIAGFLALAACGGQGDDALADNVAEAADNRADVIDQQAESMPTQAGEEAMHDQADAVRDAGEAKADAIDKADVNAAAMTEAQKNAIVNSN
;
A
#
# COMPACT_ATOMS: atom_id res chain seq x y z
N MET A 1 -4.42 -17.13 23.20
CA MET A 1 -3.06 -16.60 23.47
C MET A 1 -2.32 -16.76 22.17
N ASN A 2 -2.16 -15.64 21.45
CA ASN A 2 -1.28 -15.36 20.31
C ASN A 2 -1.82 -14.07 19.68
N ALA A 3 -1.85 -13.00 20.48
CA ALA A 3 -2.02 -11.65 19.94
C ALA A 3 -0.66 -11.28 19.34
N LEU A 4 -0.45 -11.70 18.10
CA LEU A 4 0.71 -11.36 17.30
C LEU A 4 0.65 -9.85 17.03
N ILE A 5 1.38 -9.12 17.85
CA ILE A 5 2.25 -7.99 17.49
C ILE A 5 2.08 -7.55 16.01
N LYS A 6 1.05 -6.74 15.73
CA LYS A 6 1.08 -5.86 14.55
C LYS A 6 1.76 -4.55 15.00
N ALA A 7 3.08 -4.63 15.13
CA ALA A 7 3.92 -3.45 15.25
C ALA A 7 4.05 -2.84 13.84
N SER A 8 3.06 -2.05 13.44
CA SER A 8 3.20 -1.15 12.30
C SER A 8 4.15 -0.04 12.71
N ALA A 9 5.43 -0.26 12.41
CA ALA A 9 6.47 0.73 12.57
C ALA A 9 6.14 1.92 11.68
N ILE A 10 5.75 3.03 12.33
CA ILE A 10 5.75 4.37 11.74
C ILE A 10 7.22 4.71 11.49
N ALA A 11 7.79 4.21 10.39
CA ALA A 11 9.11 4.57 9.93
C ALA A 11 8.96 5.82 9.07
N GLY A 12 8.78 6.97 9.73
CA GLY A 12 8.81 8.25 9.05
C GLY A 12 10.19 8.49 8.45
N PHE A 13 10.27 8.80 7.17
CA PHE A 13 11.41 9.51 6.58
C PHE A 13 11.00 10.27 5.31
N LEU A 14 10.52 11.50 5.51
CA LEU A 14 10.47 12.55 4.47
C LEU A 14 11.87 13.05 4.06
N ALA A 15 12.88 12.18 4.01
CA ALA A 15 14.29 12.58 3.91
C ALA A 15 15.13 11.80 2.89
N LEU A 16 14.53 11.24 1.83
CA LEU A 16 15.29 10.67 0.71
C LEU A 16 15.12 11.42 -0.62
N ALA A 17 14.80 12.72 -0.57
CA ALA A 17 15.00 13.62 -1.71
C ALA A 17 16.49 13.94 -2.00
N ALA A 18 17.43 13.22 -1.37
CA ALA A 18 18.86 13.55 -1.37
C ALA A 18 19.74 12.64 -2.24
N CYS A 19 19.18 11.68 -3.00
CA CYS A 19 19.99 10.82 -3.86
C CYS A 19 19.31 10.48 -5.20
N GLY A 20 19.04 11.48 -6.03
CA GLY A 20 18.96 11.30 -7.50
C GLY A 20 17.89 10.38 -8.11
N GLY A 21 16.94 9.85 -7.34
CA GLY A 21 15.81 9.09 -7.86
C GLY A 21 14.79 9.99 -8.56
N GLN A 22 14.10 9.46 -9.56
CA GLN A 22 13.10 10.18 -10.34
C GLN A 22 11.80 10.45 -9.55
N GLY A 23 11.79 10.15 -8.24
CA GLY A 23 10.65 10.27 -7.33
C GLY A 23 9.69 9.08 -7.43
N ASP A 24 10.04 8.09 -8.25
CA ASP A 24 9.37 6.81 -8.45
C ASP A 24 9.31 6.00 -7.16
N ASP A 25 10.40 5.91 -6.40
CA ASP A 25 10.41 5.21 -5.09
C ASP A 25 9.29 5.76 -4.17
N ALA A 26 9.20 7.09 -4.05
CA ALA A 26 8.16 7.72 -3.23
C ALA A 26 6.75 7.50 -3.80
N LEU A 27 6.60 7.42 -5.13
CA LEU A 27 5.31 7.14 -5.76
C LEU A 27 4.88 5.69 -5.53
N ALA A 28 5.81 4.75 -5.63
CA ALA A 28 5.60 3.33 -5.36
C ALA A 28 5.23 3.09 -3.89
N ASP A 29 5.95 3.72 -2.95
CA ASP A 29 5.63 3.68 -1.52
C ASP A 29 4.20 4.17 -1.26
N ASN A 30 3.80 5.30 -1.85
CA ASN A 30 2.45 5.83 -1.70
C ASN A 30 1.38 4.87 -2.26
N VAL A 31 1.68 4.14 -3.34
CA VAL A 31 0.77 3.14 -3.91
C VAL A 31 0.61 1.95 -2.98
N ALA A 32 1.72 1.43 -2.43
CA ALA A 32 1.71 0.35 -1.46
C ALA A 32 0.96 0.75 -0.19
N GLU A 33 1.23 1.94 0.36
CA GLU A 33 0.55 2.46 1.55
C GLU A 33 -0.95 2.67 1.30
N ALA A 34 -1.36 3.16 0.13
CA ALA A 34 -2.77 3.29 -0.20
C ALA A 34 -3.47 1.92 -0.31
N ALA A 35 -2.77 0.89 -0.79
CA ALA A 35 -3.31 -0.48 -0.81
C ALA A 35 -3.41 -1.06 0.59
N ASP A 36 -2.38 -0.88 1.43
CA ASP A 36 -2.38 -1.36 2.82
C ASP A 36 -3.50 -0.70 3.64
N ASN A 37 -3.69 0.61 3.52
CA ASN A 37 -4.81 1.30 4.16
C ASN A 37 -6.18 0.74 3.75
N ARG A 38 -6.35 0.34 2.48
CA ARG A 38 -7.59 -0.30 2.02
C ARG A 38 -7.73 -1.71 2.60
N ALA A 39 -6.65 -2.48 2.60
CA ALA A 39 -6.60 -3.82 3.17
C ALA A 39 -6.90 -3.80 4.67
N ASP A 40 -6.38 -2.82 5.42
CA ASP A 40 -6.66 -2.64 6.85
C ASP A 40 -8.12 -2.35 7.13
N VAL A 41 -8.81 -1.62 6.25
CA VAL A 41 -10.26 -1.41 6.35
C VAL A 41 -11.02 -2.72 6.09
N ILE A 42 -10.50 -3.61 5.24
CA ILE A 42 -11.08 -4.94 5.00
C ILE A 42 -10.81 -5.86 6.19
N ASP A 43 -9.60 -5.86 6.76
CA ASP A 43 -9.25 -6.61 7.96
C ASP A 43 -10.14 -6.20 9.16
N GLN A 44 -10.37 -4.90 9.35
CA GLN A 44 -11.29 -4.41 10.39
C GLN A 44 -12.74 -4.88 10.17
N GLN A 45 -13.16 -5.02 8.90
CA GLN A 45 -14.46 -5.60 8.58
C GLN A 45 -14.48 -7.12 8.82
N ALA A 46 -13.36 -7.81 8.56
CA ALA A 46 -13.19 -9.24 8.83
C ALA A 46 -13.42 -9.54 10.32
N GLU A 47 -12.87 -8.72 11.21
CA GLU A 47 -13.06 -8.85 12.67
C GLU A 47 -14.53 -8.73 13.11
N SER A 48 -15.39 -8.11 12.29
CA SER A 48 -16.82 -7.96 12.57
C SER A 48 -17.67 -9.11 12.01
N MET A 49 -17.06 -10.10 11.33
CA MET A 49 -17.79 -11.19 10.69
C MET A 49 -18.33 -12.20 11.73
N PRO A 50 -19.56 -12.69 11.57
CA PRO A 50 -20.20 -13.59 12.52
C PRO A 50 -19.68 -15.04 12.45
N THR A 51 -18.87 -15.36 11.44
CA THR A 51 -18.39 -16.72 11.15
C THR A 51 -16.92 -16.68 10.73
N GLN A 52 -16.14 -17.65 11.22
CA GLN A 52 -14.73 -17.79 10.87
C GLN A 52 -14.49 -17.89 9.36
N ALA A 53 -15.32 -18.62 8.62
CA ALA A 53 -15.19 -18.70 7.16
C ALA A 53 -15.40 -17.35 6.44
N GLY A 54 -16.18 -16.45 7.04
CA GLY A 54 -16.39 -15.10 6.52
C GLY A 54 -15.25 -14.15 6.88
N GLU A 55 -14.66 -14.31 8.06
CA GLU A 55 -13.44 -13.62 8.50
C GLU A 55 -12.26 -14.00 7.60
N GLU A 56 -12.03 -15.30 7.38
CA GLU A 56 -10.97 -15.81 6.50
C GLU A 56 -11.13 -15.29 5.06
N ALA A 57 -12.33 -15.31 4.49
CA ALA A 57 -12.57 -14.78 3.14
C ALA A 57 -12.29 -13.27 3.02
N MET A 58 -12.51 -12.50 4.09
CA MET A 58 -12.20 -11.07 4.13
C MET A 58 -10.69 -10.84 4.30
N HIS A 59 -10.00 -11.62 5.11
CA HIS A 59 -8.53 -11.58 5.20
C HIS A 59 -7.87 -11.94 3.87
N ASP A 60 -8.33 -12.99 3.19
CA ASP A 60 -7.86 -13.35 1.84
C ASP A 60 -8.06 -12.19 0.85
N GLN A 61 -9.17 -11.45 0.99
CA GLN A 61 -9.41 -10.26 0.17
C GLN A 61 -8.46 -9.12 0.52
N ALA A 62 -8.20 -8.87 1.80
CA ALA A 62 -7.25 -7.87 2.25
C ALA A 62 -5.84 -8.16 1.73
N ASP A 63 -5.40 -9.42 1.81
CA ASP A 63 -4.11 -9.87 1.30
C ASP A 63 -4.02 -9.69 -0.22
N ALA A 64 -5.07 -10.04 -0.97
CA ALA A 64 -5.12 -9.80 -2.42
C ALA A 64 -5.00 -8.30 -2.77
N VAL A 65 -5.52 -7.40 -1.92
CA VAL A 65 -5.38 -5.95 -2.11
C VAL A 65 -3.94 -5.50 -1.83
N ARG A 66 -3.29 -6.02 -0.77
CA ARG A 66 -1.89 -5.74 -0.47
C ARG A 66 -0.98 -6.21 -1.60
N ASP A 67 -1.13 -7.46 -2.05
CA ASP A 67 -0.37 -8.06 -3.14
C ASP A 67 -0.51 -7.26 -4.44
N ALA A 68 -1.73 -6.80 -4.77
CA ALA A 68 -1.97 -5.97 -5.93
C ALA A 68 -1.31 -4.58 -5.82
N GLY A 69 -1.28 -4.01 -4.61
CA GLY A 69 -0.59 -2.77 -4.30
C GLY A 69 0.92 -2.89 -4.45
N GLU A 70 1.52 -3.91 -3.85
CA GLU A 70 2.95 -4.22 -3.96
C GLU A 70 3.36 -4.47 -5.42
N ALA A 71 2.61 -5.30 -6.15
CA ALA A 71 2.89 -5.56 -7.57
C ALA A 71 2.85 -4.28 -8.43
N LYS A 72 1.99 -3.32 -8.06
CA LYS A 72 1.91 -2.02 -8.75
C LYS A 72 3.04 -1.08 -8.33
N ALA A 73 3.42 -1.06 -7.06
CA ALA A 73 4.59 -0.35 -6.56
C ALA A 73 5.87 -0.85 -7.26
N ASP A 74 6.09 -2.17 -7.28
CA ASP A 74 7.19 -2.82 -8.00
C ASP A 74 7.22 -2.45 -9.48
N ALA A 75 6.05 -2.36 -10.13
CA ALA A 75 5.96 -1.96 -11.53
C ALA A 75 6.35 -0.49 -11.76
N ILE A 76 6.07 0.39 -10.81
CA ILE A 76 6.45 1.82 -10.85
C ILE A 76 7.96 1.95 -10.70
N ASP A 77 8.54 1.29 -9.70
CA ASP A 77 10.00 1.28 -9.48
C ASP A 77 10.73 0.67 -10.68
N LYS A 78 10.23 -0.45 -11.22
CA LYS A 78 10.83 -1.09 -12.39
C LYS A 78 10.73 -0.24 -13.66
N ALA A 79 9.68 0.59 -13.76
CA ALA A 79 9.45 1.44 -14.91
C ALA A 79 10.31 2.72 -14.90
N ASP A 80 11.04 3.01 -13.81
CA ASP A 80 11.90 4.20 -13.66
C ASP A 80 11.15 5.47 -14.09
N VAL A 81 9.91 5.58 -13.62
CA VAL A 81 9.01 6.67 -14.03
C VAL A 81 9.49 8.00 -13.49
N ASN A 82 9.45 9.05 -14.32
CA ASN A 82 9.74 10.40 -13.86
C ASN A 82 8.62 10.99 -13.01
N ALA A 83 8.39 10.46 -11.81
CA ALA A 83 7.38 10.97 -10.89
C ALA A 83 7.64 12.44 -10.52
N ALA A 84 8.88 12.90 -10.50
CA ALA A 84 9.25 14.30 -10.28
C ALA A 84 8.72 15.24 -11.38
N ALA A 85 8.56 14.75 -12.61
CA ALA A 85 7.95 15.48 -13.71
C ALA A 85 6.41 15.38 -13.72
N MET A 86 5.82 14.54 -12.86
CA MET A 86 4.37 14.40 -12.73
C MET A 86 3.79 15.47 -11.81
N THR A 87 2.63 15.97 -12.18
CA THR A 87 1.82 16.80 -11.27
C THR A 87 1.29 15.96 -10.11
N GLU A 88 1.02 16.60 -8.98
CA GLU A 88 0.41 15.95 -7.82
C GLU A 88 -0.93 15.26 -8.16
N ALA A 89 -1.71 15.84 -9.08
CA ALA A 89 -2.93 15.22 -9.57
C ALA A 89 -2.67 13.89 -10.30
N GLN A 90 -1.58 13.79 -11.07
CA GLN A 90 -1.21 12.57 -11.77
C GLN A 90 -0.65 11.51 -10.81
N LYS A 91 0.16 11.92 -9.82
CA LYS A 91 0.63 11.02 -8.75
C LYS A 91 -0.55 10.44 -7.97
N ASN A 92 -1.47 11.32 -7.54
CA ASN A 92 -2.68 10.90 -6.83
C ASN A 92 -3.59 10.01 -7.67
N ALA A 93 -3.67 10.23 -8.98
CA ALA A 93 -4.41 9.34 -9.87
C ALA A 93 -3.77 7.94 -9.89
N ILE A 94 -2.44 7.83 -9.90
CA ILE A 94 -1.74 6.53 -9.83
C ILE A 94 -1.99 5.85 -8.48
N VAL A 95 -1.79 6.57 -7.38
CA VAL A 95 -1.99 6.06 -6.00
C VAL A 95 -3.43 5.59 -5.76
N ASN A 96 -4.41 6.34 -6.28
CA ASN A 96 -5.82 6.06 -6.03
C ASN A 96 -6.52 5.22 -7.12
N SER A 97 -5.85 4.92 -8.25
CA SER A 97 -6.44 4.09 -9.29
C SER A 97 -6.59 2.66 -8.79
N ASN A 98 -7.85 2.25 -8.59
CA ASN A 98 -8.28 0.88 -8.38
C ASN A 98 -8.24 0.09 -9.70
#